data_AF-A0A9D1DX61-F1
#
_entry.id   AF-A0A9D1DX61-F1
#
_cell.length_a   1.000
_cell.length_b   1.000
_cell.length_c   1.000
_cell.angle_alpha   90.00
_cell.angle_beta   90.00
_cell.angle_gamma   90.00
#
_symmetry.space_group_name_H-M   'P 1'
#
loop_
_entity.id
_entity.type
_entity.pdbx_description
1 polymer ?
#
loop_
_entity_poly.entity_id
_entity_poly.type
_entity_poly.pdbx_seq_one_letter_code
_entity_poly.pdbx_strand_id
1 'polypeptide(L)' 'MSNFIEIDPTTLQNNPFQMLGRDWALVTVSDPDTGKVNTMTVSWGAMGVLWGKNTVTIYIR' A
#
# COMPACT_ATOMS: atom_id res chain seq x y z
N MET A 1 1.54 -18.59 -12.82
CA MET A 1 1.47 -17.27 -12.16
C MET A 1 2.66 -16.48 -12.64
N SER A 2 2.43 -15.35 -13.30
CA SER A 2 3.48 -14.45 -13.79
C SER A 2 4.42 -14.06 -12.64
N ASN A 3 5.72 -13.94 -12.91
CA ASN A 3 6.74 -13.60 -11.91
C ASN A 3 6.32 -12.36 -11.13
N PHE A 4 6.15 -12.50 -9.81
CA PHE A 4 6.01 -11.35 -8.91
C PHE A 4 7.37 -10.66 -8.81
N ILE A 5 7.40 -9.37 -9.14
CA ILE A 5 8.60 -8.54 -9.04
C ILE A 5 8.41 -7.62 -7.85
N GLU A 6 9.11 -7.92 -6.77
CA GLU A 6 9.17 -7.05 -5.61
C GLU A 6 10.05 -5.83 -5.92
N ILE A 7 9.59 -4.64 -5.53
CA ILE A 7 10.31 -3.39 -5.69
C ILE A 7 10.45 -2.71 -4.33
N ASP A 8 11.62 -2.14 -4.05
CA ASP A 8 11.84 -1.36 -2.85
C ASP A 8 11.06 -0.03 -2.98
N PRO A 9 10.17 0.32 -2.02
CA PRO A 9 9.43 1.57 -2.05
C PRO A 9 10.31 2.82 -2.18
N THR A 10 11.57 2.78 -1.70
CA THR A 10 12.53 3.88 -1.79
C THR A 10 13.05 4.12 -3.21
N THR A 11 12.90 3.14 -4.10
CA THR A 11 13.29 3.25 -5.52
C THR A 11 12.20 3.87 -6.39
N LEU A 12 10.99 4.10 -5.84
CA LEU A 12 9.88 4.72 -6.55
C LEU A 12 10.17 6.21 -6.77
N GLN A 13 10.44 6.60 -8.02
CA GLN A 13 10.66 8.00 -8.41
C GLN A 13 9.35 8.71 -8.80
N ASN A 14 8.27 8.48 -8.06
CA ASN A 14 6.95 9.04 -8.37
C ASN A 14 6.45 9.99 -7.28
N ASN A 15 5.53 10.88 -7.67
CA ASN A 15 4.87 11.77 -6.74
C ASN A 15 3.82 10.99 -5.91
N PRO A 16 3.96 10.91 -4.57
CA PRO A 16 3.04 10.13 -3.74
C PRO A 16 1.60 10.66 -3.76
N PHE A 17 1.38 11.95 -4.01
CA PHE A 17 0.05 12.53 -4.17
C PHE A 17 -0.61 12.09 -5.48
N GLN A 18 0.17 11.90 -6.54
CA GLN A 18 -0.34 11.35 -7.79
C GLN A 18 -0.64 9.85 -7.62
N MET A 19 0.29 9.10 -7.02
CA MET A 19 0.13 7.66 -6.82
C MET A 19 -1.10 7.32 -5.97
N LEU A 20 -1.28 7.94 -4.80
CA LEU A 20 -2.43 7.63 -3.94
C LEU A 20 -3.70 8.37 -4.35
N GLY A 21 -3.59 9.62 -4.83
CA GLY A 21 -4.74 10.47 -5.11
C GLY A 21 -5.34 10.31 -6.51
N ARG A 22 -4.56 9.89 -7.51
CA ARG A 22 -5.04 9.65 -8.89
C ARG A 22 -4.93 8.19 -9.32
N ASP A 23 -3.78 7.57 -9.06
CA ASP A 23 -3.47 6.23 -9.58
C ASP A 23 -3.88 5.10 -8.65
N TRP A 24 -4.44 5.44 -7.47
CA TRP A 24 -4.96 4.54 -6.44
C TRP A 24 -3.97 3.45 -5.99
N ALA A 25 -4.30 2.77 -4.89
CA ALA A 25 -3.51 1.65 -4.38
C ALA A 25 -4.43 0.47 -4.05
N LEU A 26 -3.84 -0.71 -3.87
CA LEU A 26 -4.54 -1.90 -3.37
C LEU A 26 -4.01 -2.23 -1.98
N VAL A 27 -4.93 -2.43 -1.04
CA VAL A 27 -4.60 -3.02 0.26
C VAL A 27 -5.13 -4.46 0.28
N THR A 28 -4.25 -5.37 0.67
CA THR A 28 -4.56 -6.80 0.76
C THR A 28 -4.31 -7.27 2.18
N VAL A 29 -5.28 -7.96 2.76
CA VAL A 29 -5.17 -8.63 4.05
C VAL A 29 -5.39 -10.12 3.84
N SER A 30 -4.55 -10.93 4.47
CA SER A 30 -4.72 -12.38 4.55
C SER A 30 -5.02 -12.76 5.99
N ASP A 31 -6.08 -13.53 6.20
CA ASP A 31 -6.31 -14.25 7.45
C ASP A 31 -5.29 -15.40 7.52
N PRO A 32 -4.42 -15.44 8.54
CA PRO A 32 -3.38 -16.46 8.67
C PRO A 32 -3.93 -17.84 9.03
N ASP A 33 -5.10 -17.93 9.68
CA ASP A 33 -5.68 -19.19 10.13
C ASP A 33 -6.53 -19.84 9.04
N THR A 34 -7.30 -19.03 8.31
CA THR A 34 -8.21 -19.52 7.26
C THR A 34 -7.63 -19.42 5.84
N GLY A 35 -6.56 -18.65 5.64
CA GLY A 35 -5.97 -18.37 4.33
C GLY A 35 -6.86 -17.49 3.44
N LYS A 36 -7.94 -16.90 3.98
CA LYS A 36 -8.82 -16.01 3.22
C LYS A 36 -8.11 -14.70 2.93
N VAL A 37 -8.13 -14.30 1.67
CA VAL A 37 -7.52 -13.05 1.20
C VAL A 37 -8.61 -12.07 0.79
N ASN A 38 -8.54 -10.86 1.33
CA ASN A 38 -9.40 -9.75 0.95
C ASN A 38 -8.54 -8.60 0.41
N THR A 39 -8.87 -8.13 -0.78
CA THR A 39 -8.20 -7.00 -1.43
C THR A 39 -9.23 -5.90 -1.70
N MET A 40 -8.84 -4.64 -1.48
CA MET A 40 -9.66 -3.48 -1.83
C MET A 40 -8.82 -2.34 -2.41
N THR A 41 -9.45 -1.53 -3.26
CA THR A 41 -8.88 -0.29 -3.78
C THR A 41 -8.97 0.81 -2.74
N VAL A 42 -7.87 1.54 -2.55
CA VAL A 42 -7.76 2.66 -1.62
C VAL A 42 -7.18 3.87 -2.34
N SER A 43 -7.80 5.03 -2.13
CA SER A 43 -7.39 6.31 -2.73
C SER A 43 -7.15 7.40 -1.69
N TRP A 44 -7.14 7.03 -0.40
CA TRP A 44 -6.93 7.96 0.69
C TRP A 44 -6.08 7.37 1.81
N GLY A 45 -5.09 8.14 2.25
CA GLY A 45 -4.10 7.71 3.23
C GLY A 45 -3.06 8.79 3.51
N ALA A 46 -2.06 8.42 4.31
CA ALA A 46 -0.89 9.22 4.60
C ALA A 46 0.37 8.34 4.56
N MET A 47 1.49 8.90 4.11
CA MET A 47 2.80 8.26 4.13
C MET A 47 3.79 9.20 4.78
N GLY A 48 4.69 8.69 5.63
CA GLY A 48 5.68 9.53 6.30
C GLY A 48 6.50 8.78 7.34
N VAL A 49 7.26 9.53 8.15
CA VAL A 49 8.10 8.98 9.21
C VAL A 49 7.46 9.30 10.56
N LEU A 50 7.10 8.27 11.32
CA LEU A 50 6.61 8.40 12.69
C LEU A 50 7.63 7.77 13.64
N TRP A 51 8.14 8.57 14.59
CA TRP A 51 9.12 8.14 15.59
C TRP A 51 10.37 7.48 14.99
N GLY A 52 10.87 8.05 13.89
CA GLY A 52 12.05 7.53 13.18
C GLY A 52 11.82 6.28 12.34
N LYS A 53 10.57 5.84 12.16
CA LYS A 53 10.22 4.68 11.31
C LYS A 53 9.32 5.11 10.16
N ASN A 54 9.54 4.53 8.98
CA ASN A 54 8.67 4.73 7.82
C ASN A 54 7.29 4.10 8.07
N THR A 55 6.23 4.84 7.77
CA THR A 55 4.83 4.45 8.03
C THR A 55 3.93 4.78 6.85
N VAL A 56 2.89 3.96 6.68
CA VAL A 56 1.77 4.20 5.76
C VAL A 56 0.49 4.00 6.56
N THR A 57 -0.45 4.94 6.45
CA THR A 57 -1.76 4.89 7.09
C THR A 57 -2.82 4.97 6.00
N ILE A 58 -3.80 4.07 6.07
CA ILE A 58 -4.89 3.97 5.09
C ILE A 58 -6.20 4.17 5.86
N TYR A 59 -7.08 5.02 5.35
CA TYR A 59 -8.38 5.29 5.96
C TYR A 59 -9.46 4.51 5.22
N ILE A 60 -10.08 3.54 5.91
CA ILE A 60 -11.15 2.69 5.39
C ILE A 60 -12.44 3.00 6.18
N ARG A 61 -13.57 3.15 5.48
CA ARG A 61 -14.89 3.42 6.08
C ARG A 61 -15.72 2.15 6.15
#